data_AF-A0A7S4RZY7-F1
#
_entry.id   AF-A0A7S4RZY7-F1
#
_cell.length_a   1.000
_cell.length_b   1.000
_cell.length_c   1.000
_cell.angle_alpha   90.00
_cell.angle_beta   90.00
_cell.angle_gamma   90.00
#
_symmetry.space_group_name_H-M   'P 1'
#
loop_
_entity.id
_entity.type
_entity.pdbx_description
1 polymer ?
#
loop_
_entity_poly.entity_id
_entity_poly.type
_entity_poly.pdbx_seq_one_letter_code
_entity_poly.pdbx_strand_id
1 'polypeptide(L)'
;GGAPVSIGQVVPVPSPLPPAVVPVTAAPTPQAPTLPAAPAIGCPGELNVAGLGRVSIIPTGWPDEPVPIEVKHRSKLVTHMGARGYFADRCTAGTYSNEQYTALKLLGKTLRFTTDLA
;
A
#
# COMPACT_ATOMS: atom_id res chain seq x y z
N GLY A 1 17.28 0.51 94.86
CA GLY A 1 17.75 -0.05 93.58
C GLY A 1 16.53 -0.47 92.79
N GLY A 2 16.15 0.31 91.79
CA GLY A 2 14.98 0.06 90.93
C GLY A 2 15.33 -0.85 89.75
N ALA A 3 14.35 -1.64 89.34
CA ALA A 3 14.41 -2.76 88.40
C ALA A 3 14.91 -2.42 86.97
N PRO A 4 15.44 -3.41 86.22
CA PRO A 4 15.76 -3.24 84.81
C PRO A 4 14.51 -3.29 83.91
N VAL A 5 14.58 -2.43 82.89
CA VAL A 5 13.60 -2.13 81.84
C VAL A 5 13.44 -3.31 80.88
N SER A 6 12.20 -3.74 80.64
CA SER A 6 11.85 -4.75 79.65
C SER A 6 11.64 -4.11 78.27
N ILE A 7 12.27 -4.69 77.25
CA ILE A 7 12.34 -4.20 75.88
C ILE A 7 11.00 -4.47 75.18
N GLY A 8 10.30 -3.41 74.77
CA GLY A 8 9.03 -3.47 74.06
C GLY A 8 9.16 -4.09 72.67
N GLN A 9 8.27 -5.04 72.36
CA GLN A 9 8.16 -5.70 71.06
C GLN A 9 7.81 -4.71 69.95
N VAL A 10 8.50 -4.86 68.82
CA VAL A 10 8.21 -4.15 67.56
C VAL A 10 7.00 -4.81 66.89
N VAL A 11 5.92 -4.04 66.72
CA VAL A 11 4.72 -4.47 65.99
C VAL A 11 4.87 -4.06 64.51
N PRO A 12 4.65 -4.97 63.54
CA PRO A 12 4.72 -4.60 62.13
C PRO A 12 3.51 -3.74 61.73
N VAL A 13 3.78 -2.57 61.16
CA VAL A 13 2.77 -1.64 60.61
C VAL A 13 2.32 -2.14 59.24
N PRO A 14 1.01 -2.27 58.95
CA PRO A 14 0.54 -2.65 57.62
C PRO A 14 0.78 -1.51 56.61
N SER A 15 1.42 -1.83 55.49
CA SER A 15 1.62 -0.91 54.36
C SER A 15 0.29 -0.51 53.72
N PRO A 16 0.09 0.77 53.35
CA PRO A 16 -1.11 1.20 52.65
C PRO A 16 -1.12 0.66 51.21
N LEU A 17 -2.29 0.17 50.79
CA LEU A 17 -2.56 -0.23 49.39
C LEU A 17 -2.49 0.99 48.46
N PRO A 18 -2.02 0.84 47.21
CA PRO A 18 -2.04 1.93 46.24
C PRO A 18 -3.50 2.28 45.85
N PRO A 19 -3.80 3.55 45.56
CA PRO A 19 -5.13 3.95 45.12
C PRO A 19 -5.46 3.33 43.75
N ALA A 20 -6.71 2.90 43.60
CA ALA A 20 -7.24 2.38 42.35
C ALA A 20 -7.15 3.44 41.24
N VAL A 21 -6.50 3.11 40.12
CA VAL A 21 -6.44 3.96 38.93
C VAL A 21 -7.77 3.82 38.20
N VAL A 22 -8.60 4.86 38.23
CA VAL A 22 -9.80 4.97 37.39
C VAL A 22 -9.38 5.17 35.92
N PRO A 23 -9.92 4.41 34.96
CA PRO A 23 -9.68 4.68 33.55
C PRO A 23 -10.35 6.00 33.16
N VAL A 24 -9.55 6.95 32.67
CA VAL A 24 -10.05 8.21 32.12
C VAL A 24 -10.65 7.89 30.75
N THR A 25 -11.98 7.92 30.66
CA THR A 25 -12.70 7.81 29.39
C THR A 25 -12.30 9.00 28.50
N ALA A 26 -11.57 8.74 27.42
CA ALA A 26 -11.24 9.76 26.42
C ALA A 26 -12.54 10.31 25.80
N ALA A 27 -12.66 11.63 25.71
CA ALA A 27 -13.77 12.28 25.03
C ALA A 27 -13.79 11.88 23.52
N PRO A 28 -14.98 11.76 22.89
CA PRO A 28 -15.06 11.49 21.46
C PRO A 28 -14.50 12.70 20.69
N THR A 29 -13.44 12.47 19.91
CA THR A 29 -12.91 13.45 18.96
C THR A 29 -13.97 13.76 17.89
N PRO A 30 -14.16 15.03 17.50
CA PRO A 30 -15.00 15.37 16.34
C PRO A 30 -14.44 14.66 15.10
N GLN A 31 -15.24 13.80 14.48
CA GLN A 31 -14.89 13.19 13.21
C GLN A 31 -14.90 14.29 12.15
N ALA A 32 -13.74 14.58 11.55
CA ALA A 32 -13.67 15.42 10.37
C ALA A 32 -14.56 14.80 9.28
N PRO A 33 -15.23 15.61 8.44
CA PRO A 33 -15.95 15.08 7.29
C PRO A 33 -14.99 14.23 6.45
N THR A 34 -15.26 12.93 6.33
CA THR A 34 -14.53 12.07 5.40
C THR A 34 -14.82 12.56 4.00
N LEU A 35 -13.85 13.26 3.41
CA LEU A 35 -13.80 13.46 1.97
C LEU A 35 -13.87 12.08 1.29
N PRO A 36 -14.58 11.95 0.16
CA PRO A 36 -14.53 10.74 -0.64
C PRO A 36 -13.06 10.37 -0.88
N ALA A 37 -12.70 9.11 -0.62
CA ALA A 37 -11.37 8.63 -0.99
C ALA A 37 -11.15 8.93 -2.48
N ALA A 38 -10.04 9.58 -2.80
CA ALA A 38 -9.66 9.79 -4.19
C ALA A 38 -9.71 8.43 -4.91
N PRO A 39 -10.20 8.36 -6.17
CA PRO A 39 -10.25 7.11 -6.91
C PRO A 39 -8.87 6.47 -6.89
N ALA A 40 -8.78 5.22 -6.43
CA ALA A 40 -7.52 4.54 -6.28
C ALA A 40 -6.89 4.36 -7.67
N ILE A 41 -5.77 5.06 -7.92
CA ILE A 41 -4.96 4.88 -9.12
C ILE A 41 -4.54 3.41 -9.15
N GLY A 42 -4.85 2.73 -10.25
CA GLY A 42 -4.64 1.29 -10.40
C GLY A 42 -3.75 0.95 -11.60
N CYS A 43 -3.11 -0.22 -11.54
CA CYS A 43 -2.41 -0.79 -12.69
C CYS A 43 -3.42 -1.17 -13.78
N PRO A 44 -3.21 -0.77 -15.06
CA PRO A 44 -4.10 -1.08 -16.18
C PRO A 44 -4.37 -2.58 -16.40
N GLY A 45 -3.40 -3.42 -16.03
CA GLY A 45 -3.50 -4.87 -16.11
C GLY A 45 -2.27 -5.51 -16.76
N GLU A 46 -2.43 -6.80 -17.09
CA GLU A 46 -1.36 -7.63 -17.61
C GLU A 46 -1.72 -8.24 -18.97
N LEU A 47 -0.79 -8.19 -19.92
CA LEU A 47 -0.89 -8.76 -21.26
C LEU A 47 -0.07 -10.05 -21.34
N ASN A 48 -0.60 -11.08 -21.98
CA ASN A 48 0.17 -12.26 -22.35
C ASN A 48 0.85 -12.02 -23.70
N VAL A 49 2.18 -12.00 -23.69
CA VAL A 49 3.02 -11.84 -24.89
C VAL A 49 3.69 -13.17 -25.21
N ALA A 50 3.45 -13.67 -26.42
CA ALA A 50 4.03 -14.93 -26.86
C ALA A 50 5.57 -14.88 -26.80
N GLY A 51 6.17 -15.89 -26.18
CA GLY A 51 7.63 -15.98 -25.98
C GLY A 51 8.18 -15.17 -24.80
N LEU A 52 7.38 -14.29 -24.17
CA LEU A 52 7.75 -13.53 -22.98
C LEU A 52 6.96 -13.95 -21.73
N GLY A 53 5.74 -14.45 -21.92
CA GLY A 53 4.83 -14.72 -20.82
C GLY A 53 4.01 -13.47 -20.48
N ARG A 54 3.78 -13.25 -19.19
CA ARG A 54 2.90 -12.20 -18.72
C ARG A 54 3.68 -10.91 -18.44
N VAL A 55 3.25 -9.80 -19.01
CA VAL A 55 3.84 -8.47 -18.81
C VAL A 55 2.78 -7.50 -18.32
N SER A 56 3.12 -6.66 -17.36
CA SER A 56 2.28 -5.55 -16.91
C SER A 56 2.30 -4.41 -17.92
N ILE A 57 1.28 -3.56 -17.89
CA ILE A 57 1.23 -2.30 -18.62
C ILE A 57 1.33 -1.14 -17.62
N ILE A 58 2.24 -0.19 -17.86
CA ILE A 58 2.39 1.04 -17.08
C ILE A 58 2.14 2.25 -17.98
N PRO A 59 1.31 3.23 -17.58
CA PRO A 59 1.10 4.45 -18.35
C PRO A 59 2.30 5.42 -18.27
N THR A 60 2.40 6.29 -19.27
CA THR A 60 3.28 7.46 -19.19
C THR A 60 2.63 8.52 -18.30
N GLY A 61 3.23 8.75 -17.14
CA GLY A 61 2.64 9.61 -16.12
C GLY A 61 1.46 8.92 -15.44
N TRP A 62 1.38 9.08 -14.13
CA TRP A 62 0.24 8.58 -13.36
C TRP A 62 -0.79 9.71 -13.29
N PRO A 63 -1.96 9.56 -13.94
CA PRO A 63 -3.01 10.56 -13.87
C PRO A 63 -3.70 10.54 -12.50
N ASP A 64 -4.27 11.69 -12.09
CA ASP A 64 -5.19 11.78 -10.95
C ASP A 64 -6.57 11.14 -11.25
N GLU A 65 -6.82 10.85 -12.53
CA GLU A 65 -7.98 10.17 -13.08
C GLU A 65 -7.66 8.69 -13.43
N PRO A 66 -8.66 7.87 -13.80
CA PRO A 66 -8.41 6.52 -14.29
C PRO A 66 -7.45 6.50 -15.47
N VAL A 67 -6.51 5.56 -15.47
CA VAL A 67 -5.53 5.43 -16.56
C VAL A 67 -6.26 5.18 -17.88
N PRO A 68 -6.01 5.96 -18.95
CA PRO A 68 -6.70 5.84 -20.24
C PRO A 68 -6.21 4.64 -21.08
N ILE A 69 -5.96 3.51 -20.42
CA ILE A 69 -5.47 2.26 -21.00
C ILE A 69 -6.23 1.10 -20.37
N GLU A 70 -6.82 0.26 -21.21
CA GLU A 70 -7.54 -0.94 -20.78
C GLU A 70 -6.87 -2.19 -21.34
N VAL A 71 -6.67 -3.19 -20.49
CA VAL A 71 -6.26 -4.52 -20.93
C VAL A 71 -7.47 -5.45 -20.96
N LYS A 72 -7.89 -5.88 -22.15
CA LYS A 72 -9.04 -6.77 -22.35
C LYS A 72 -8.58 -8.21 -22.53
N HIS A 73 -9.16 -9.12 -21.75
CA HIS A 73 -8.92 -10.57 -21.82
C HIS A 73 -7.44 -10.98 -21.78
N ARG A 74 -6.56 -10.14 -21.19
CA ARG A 74 -5.10 -10.31 -21.15
C ARG A 74 -4.44 -10.52 -22.52
N SER A 75 -5.08 -10.13 -23.61
CA SER A 75 -4.57 -10.34 -24.99
C SER A 75 -4.79 -9.14 -25.90
N LYS A 76 -5.60 -8.16 -25.48
CA LYS A 76 -5.87 -6.94 -26.23
C LYS A 76 -5.58 -5.73 -25.37
N LEU A 77 -4.91 -4.75 -25.95
CA LEU A 77 -4.69 -3.44 -25.35
C LEU A 77 -5.59 -2.44 -26.06
N VAL A 78 -6.38 -1.68 -25.30
CA VAL A 78 -7.19 -0.57 -25.81
C VAL A 78 -6.65 0.70 -25.18
N THR A 79 -6.07 1.56 -26.01
CA THR A 79 -5.49 2.84 -25.60
C THR A 79 -6.42 3.97 -26.06
N HIS A 80 -6.85 4.82 -25.13
CA HIS A 80 -7.65 6.00 -25.47
C HIS A 80 -6.75 7.16 -25.93
N MET A 81 -7.36 8.21 -26.46
CA MET A 81 -6.63 9.38 -27.00
C MET A 81 -5.67 9.99 -25.97
N GLY A 82 -4.44 10.27 -26.38
CA GLY A 82 -3.40 10.84 -25.52
C GLY A 82 -2.72 9.85 -24.58
N ALA A 83 -3.17 8.59 -24.53
CA ALA A 83 -2.55 7.56 -23.72
C ALA A 83 -1.23 7.07 -24.33
N ARG A 84 -0.27 6.78 -23.46
CA ARG A 84 0.98 6.10 -23.79
C ARG A 84 1.24 5.06 -22.71
N GLY A 85 1.62 3.84 -23.10
CA GLY A 85 1.85 2.74 -22.18
C GLY A 85 3.07 1.92 -22.55
N TYR A 86 3.70 1.30 -21.55
CA TYR A 86 4.92 0.52 -21.69
C TYR A 86 4.76 -0.87 -21.07
N PHE A 87 5.48 -1.84 -21.62
CA PHE A 87 5.63 -3.16 -20.99
C PHE A 87 6.49 -3.06 -19.74
N ALA A 88 6.06 -3.74 -18.69
CA ALA A 88 6.69 -3.74 -17.40
C ALA A 88 6.70 -5.14 -16.77
N ASP A 89 7.79 -5.47 -16.08
CA ASP A 89 7.92 -6.72 -15.34
C ASP A 89 7.15 -6.65 -14.01
N ARG A 90 6.97 -5.44 -13.48
CA ARG A 90 6.23 -5.14 -12.25
C ARG A 90 5.45 -3.84 -12.45
N CYS A 91 4.32 -3.68 -11.78
CA CYS A 91 3.58 -2.42 -11.76
C CYS A 91 3.31 -1.98 -10.32
N THR A 92 3.68 -0.74 -9.98
CA THR A 92 3.29 -0.09 -8.73
C THR A 92 2.51 1.17 -9.06
N ALA A 93 1.20 1.14 -8.75
CA ALA A 93 0.32 2.24 -9.09
C ALA A 93 0.76 3.56 -8.45
N GLY A 94 0.65 4.66 -9.20
CA GLY A 94 1.01 6.00 -8.74
C GLY A 94 2.51 6.28 -8.61
N THR A 95 3.39 5.28 -8.79
CA THR A 95 4.83 5.44 -8.60
C THR A 95 5.58 5.26 -9.91
N TYR A 96 6.42 6.23 -10.26
CA TYR A 96 7.38 6.06 -11.35
C TYR A 96 8.63 5.33 -10.86
N SER A 97 9.01 4.24 -11.53
CA SER A 97 10.31 3.58 -11.35
C SER A 97 10.77 3.00 -12.69
N ASN A 98 11.99 3.34 -13.11
CA ASN A 98 12.54 2.82 -14.37
C ASN A 98 12.89 1.32 -14.30
N GLU A 99 13.03 0.77 -13.09
CA GLU A 99 13.31 -0.66 -12.87
C GLU A 99 12.08 -1.55 -13.08
N GLN A 100 10.91 -0.95 -13.32
CA GLN A 100 9.69 -1.66 -13.60
C GLN A 100 9.58 -2.05 -15.08
N TYR A 101 10.25 -1.34 -15.99
CA TYR A 101 10.13 -1.57 -17.43
C TYR A 101 10.74 -2.90 -17.86
N THR A 102 10.06 -3.60 -18.78
CA THR A 102 10.55 -4.85 -19.36
C THR A 102 11.66 -4.56 -20.37
N ALA A 103 12.83 -5.16 -20.15
CA ALA A 103 13.94 -5.09 -21.10
C ALA A 103 13.80 -6.14 -22.21
N LEU A 104 13.20 -5.76 -23.35
CA LEU A 104 13.03 -6.64 -24.50
C LEU A 104 14.34 -6.90 -25.25
N LYS A 105 14.87 -8.14 -25.15
CA LYS A 105 16.05 -8.59 -25.91
C LYS A 105 15.66 -9.09 -27.30
N LEU A 106 15.41 -8.18 -28.24
CA LEU A 106 14.88 -8.51 -29.57
C LEU A 106 15.95 -8.87 -30.63
N LEU A 107 17.24 -8.78 -30.30
CA LEU A 107 18.30 -9.11 -31.27
C LEU A 107 18.16 -10.57 -31.75
N GLY A 108 17.97 -10.76 -33.05
CA GLY A 108 17.72 -12.08 -33.66
C GLY A 108 16.32 -12.67 -33.38
N LYS A 109 15.37 -11.87 -32.90
CA LYS A 109 13.98 -12.27 -32.63
C LYS A 109 12.99 -11.41 -33.41
N THR A 110 11.75 -11.87 -33.47
CA THR A 110 10.65 -11.18 -34.15
C THR A 110 9.59 -10.76 -33.14
N LEU A 111 9.26 -9.46 -33.09
CA LEU A 111 8.06 -8.97 -32.42
C LEU A 111 6.92 -8.89 -33.45
N ARG A 112 5.80 -9.55 -33.16
CA ARG A 112 4.60 -9.54 -34.01
C ARG A 112 3.43 -8.99 -33.21
N PHE A 113 2.67 -8.07 -33.81
CA PHE A 113 1.44 -7.52 -33.25
C PHE A 113 0.40 -7.32 -34.35
N THR A 114 -0.85 -7.16 -33.94
CA THR A 114 -1.98 -6.80 -34.80
C THR A 114 -2.66 -5.60 -34.17
N THR A 115 -3.06 -4.63 -34.98
CA THR A 115 -3.79 -3.45 -34.54
C THR A 115 -5.09 -3.32 -35.31
N ASP A 116 -6.12 -2.81 -34.64
CA ASP A 116 -7.34 -2.33 -35.25
C ASP A 116 -7.31 -0.80 -35.22
N LEU A 117 -7.47 -0.16 -36.38
CA LEU A 117 -7.39 1.31 -36.54
C LEU A 117 -8.71 1.91 -37.02
N ALA A 118 -9.80 1.13 -36.99
CA ALA A 118 -11.11 1.53 -37.46
C ALA A 118 -11.77 2.61 -36.59
#